data_AF-A0A1B0D8N6-F1
#
_entry.id   AF-A0A1B0D8N6-F1
#
_cell.length_a   1.000
_cell.length_b   1.000
_cell.length_c   1.000
_cell.angle_alpha   90.00
_cell.angle_beta   90.00
_cell.angle_gamma   90.00
#
_symmetry.space_group_name_H-M   'P 1'
#
loop_
_entity.id
_entity.type
_entity.pdbx_description
1 polymer ?
#
loop_
_entity_poly.entity_id
_entity_poly.type
_entity_poly.pdbx_seq_one_letter_code
_entity_poly.pdbx_strand_id
1 'polypeptide(L)'
;MSATAMSDLDGAIWSHSIDVCGFNRPRDPYKIKNRRFLRQSSRVETFKNWPQQLNQSPEELAEAGFIYKNISDSVKCISCKAKLSEWQPEDDPWEEHAKTNSSCEYVLHCKGENFIKELNQKLINASVEPEECQPEVNLNAPVGVCKVCCQDVSNVMFVPCGHVVTCSNCAHKIKKCFYCSHRIDKHQKVYL
;
A
#
# COMPACT_ATOMS: atom_id res chain seq x y z
N MET A 1 20.54 48.41 17.84
CA MET A 1 20.66 47.66 16.57
C MET A 1 21.73 46.61 16.75
N SER A 2 21.33 45.36 16.54
CA SER A 2 22.06 44.09 16.36
C SER A 2 23.25 43.74 17.26
N ALA A 3 23.09 42.62 17.95
CA ALA A 3 24.10 41.94 18.74
C ALA A 3 24.78 40.81 17.94
N THR A 4 26.10 40.72 18.15
CA THR A 4 26.97 39.54 18.20
C THR A 4 27.26 38.72 16.94
N ALA A 5 28.55 38.75 16.56
CA ALA A 5 29.26 37.63 15.96
C ALA A 5 29.70 36.65 17.07
N MET A 6 29.74 35.34 16.78
CA MET A 6 30.92 34.49 16.97
C MET A 6 30.66 33.08 16.42
N SER A 7 31.68 32.61 15.70
CA SER A 7 32.04 31.28 15.22
C SER A 7 31.42 30.07 15.91
N ASP A 8 31.14 29.03 15.13
CA ASP A 8 31.60 27.68 15.45
C ASP A 8 31.84 26.84 14.18
N LEU A 9 32.90 26.05 14.28
CA LEU A 9 33.42 25.09 13.32
C LEU A 9 32.45 23.91 13.18
N ASP A 10 32.23 23.44 11.95
CA ASP A 10 32.36 22.01 11.66
C ASP A 10 32.55 21.79 10.16
N GLY A 11 33.82 21.59 9.78
CA GLY A 11 34.15 20.93 8.54
C GLY A 11 33.83 19.45 8.64
N ALA A 12 32.94 18.96 7.78
CA ALA A 12 32.88 17.54 7.42
C ALA A 12 32.21 17.37 6.04
N ILE A 13 33.05 17.29 5.00
CA ILE A 13 32.91 16.37 3.86
C ILE A 13 31.46 16.17 3.34
N TRP A 14 30.99 17.06 2.46
CA TRP A 14 29.80 16.83 1.64
C TRP A 14 30.16 16.15 0.31
N SER A 15 30.97 15.09 0.36
CA SER A 15 31.25 14.27 -0.83
C SER A 15 31.09 12.81 -0.48
N HIS A 16 30.38 12.09 -1.36
CA HIS A 16 29.98 10.68 -1.29
C HIS A 16 28.58 10.41 -0.71
N SER A 17 27.58 11.15 -1.21
CA SER A 17 26.17 10.72 -1.17
C SER A 17 26.03 9.39 -1.91
N ILE A 18 25.69 8.32 -1.19
CA ILE A 18 25.25 7.04 -1.78
C ILE A 18 23.72 7.13 -1.78
N ASP A 19 23.19 7.80 -2.80
CA ASP A 19 21.76 8.13 -2.89
C ASP A 19 20.90 6.87 -2.97
N VAL A 20 20.35 6.50 -1.81
CA VAL A 20 19.10 5.76 -1.65
C VAL A 20 18.34 6.47 -0.54
N CYS A 21 17.35 7.28 -0.91
CA CYS A 21 16.35 7.93 -0.04
C CYS A 21 16.83 8.55 1.29
N GLY A 22 18.07 9.05 1.35
CA GLY A 22 18.54 9.94 2.42
C GLY A 22 19.07 9.30 3.70
N PHE A 23 20.05 8.38 3.65
CA PHE A 23 20.79 7.96 4.85
C PHE A 23 22.33 7.98 4.75
N ASN A 24 22.93 8.79 5.61
CA ASN A 24 24.26 8.57 6.19
C ASN A 24 24.21 7.34 7.12
N ARG A 25 24.36 6.11 6.61
CA ARG A 25 24.65 4.93 7.46
C ARG A 25 25.65 3.96 6.82
N PRO A 26 26.47 3.24 7.62
CA PRO A 26 27.68 2.58 7.15
C PRO A 26 27.50 1.17 6.55
N ARG A 27 26.27 0.62 6.46
CA ARG A 27 26.04 -0.77 6.03
C ARG A 27 24.78 -0.90 5.17
N ASP A 28 24.92 -1.62 4.05
CA ASP A 28 23.91 -1.92 3.02
C ASP A 28 22.76 -2.75 3.61
N PRO A 29 21.58 -2.16 3.88
CA PRO A 29 20.46 -2.86 4.49
C PRO A 29 19.66 -3.71 3.49
N TYR A 30 19.94 -3.61 2.18
CA TYR A 30 19.02 -4.06 1.12
C TYR A 30 19.41 -5.38 0.46
N LYS A 31 20.54 -5.98 0.88
CA LYS A 31 21.17 -7.15 0.21
C LYS A 31 21.19 -7.00 -1.33
N ILE A 32 21.32 -5.77 -1.84
CA ILE A 32 21.30 -5.51 -3.29
C ILE A 32 22.57 -6.14 -3.86
N LYS A 33 22.39 -7.30 -4.50
CA LYS A 33 23.51 -8.10 -5.02
C LYS A 33 24.41 -7.29 -5.96
N ASN A 34 23.82 -6.38 -6.74
CA ASN A 34 24.57 -5.58 -7.70
C ASN A 34 24.79 -4.16 -7.18
N ARG A 35 25.93 -3.97 -6.49
CA ARG A 35 26.30 -2.69 -5.90
C ARG A 35 26.53 -1.57 -6.91
N ARG A 36 26.74 -1.90 -8.20
CA ARG A 36 26.91 -0.92 -9.29
C ARG A 36 25.73 0.03 -9.39
N PHE A 37 24.53 -0.44 -9.09
CA PHE A 37 23.30 0.33 -9.26
C PHE A 37 22.74 0.90 -7.95
N LEU A 38 23.54 0.89 -6.87
CA LEU A 38 23.15 1.55 -5.61
C LEU A 38 23.01 3.06 -5.80
N ARG A 39 23.89 3.68 -6.58
CA ARG A 39 23.80 5.11 -6.91
C ARG A 39 22.73 5.35 -7.96
N GLN A 40 21.89 6.35 -7.74
CA GLN A 40 20.90 6.78 -8.73
C GLN A 40 21.53 7.17 -10.06
N SER A 41 22.64 7.92 -10.04
CA SER A 41 23.36 8.31 -11.26
C SER A 41 23.75 7.11 -12.14
N SER A 42 24.24 6.02 -11.52
CA SER A 42 24.56 4.78 -12.25
C SER A 42 23.34 4.08 -12.84
N ARG A 43 22.14 4.33 -12.31
CA ARG A 43 20.87 3.87 -12.91
C ARG A 43 20.45 4.76 -14.06
N VAL A 44 20.53 6.08 -13.91
CA VAL A 44 20.24 7.04 -14.99
C VAL A 44 21.10 6.75 -16.23
N GLU A 45 22.38 6.40 -16.05
CA GLU A 45 23.27 6.00 -17.15
C GLU A 45 22.76 4.83 -18.01
N THR A 46 21.83 4.01 -17.50
CA THR A 46 21.24 2.91 -18.26
C THR A 46 20.20 3.38 -19.29
N PHE A 47 19.66 4.59 -19.14
CA PHE A 47 18.56 5.14 -19.93
C PHE A 47 19.00 5.94 -21.18
N LYS A 48 20.25 5.75 -21.67
CA LYS A 48 20.78 6.49 -22.83
C LYS A 48 19.88 6.47 -24.08
N ASN A 49 19.17 5.37 -24.29
CA ASN A 49 18.24 5.19 -25.42
C ASN A 49 16.79 5.02 -24.94
N TRP A 50 16.42 5.67 -23.83
CA TRP A 50 15.05 5.67 -23.36
C TRP A 50 14.14 6.38 -24.38
N PRO A 51 12.95 5.85 -24.72
CA PRO A 51 12.08 6.47 -25.71
C PRO A 51 11.66 7.88 -25.29
N GLN A 52 11.98 8.88 -26.11
CA GLN A 52 11.75 10.30 -25.78
C GLN A 52 10.27 10.71 -25.79
N GLN A 53 9.40 9.88 -26.38
CA GLN A 53 7.96 10.12 -26.43
C GLN A 53 7.21 9.72 -25.15
N LEU A 54 7.89 9.08 -24.19
CA LEU A 54 7.29 8.70 -22.92
C LEU A 54 7.44 9.83 -21.91
N ASN A 55 6.44 9.96 -21.02
CA ASN A 55 6.41 11.02 -20.03
C ASN A 55 7.36 10.77 -18.85
N GLN A 56 7.62 9.50 -18.52
CA GLN A 56 8.47 9.13 -17.40
C GLN A 56 9.92 9.43 -17.73
N SER A 57 10.53 10.33 -16.95
CA SER A 57 11.94 10.69 -17.14
C SER A 57 12.88 9.58 -16.64
N PRO A 58 14.07 9.45 -17.25
CA PRO A 58 15.14 8.61 -16.73
C PRO A 58 15.45 8.83 -15.24
N GLU A 59 15.38 10.08 -14.79
CA GLU A 59 15.65 10.50 -13.42
C GLU A 59 14.62 9.92 -12.44
N GLU A 60 13.33 10.03 -12.76
CA GLU A 60 12.22 9.52 -11.94
C GLU A 60 12.22 7.98 -11.90
N LEU A 61 12.42 7.33 -13.05
CA LEU A 61 12.53 5.87 -13.12
C LEU A 61 13.73 5.36 -12.31
N ALA A 62 14.89 6.03 -12.45
CA ALA A 62 16.05 5.73 -11.65
C ALA A 62 15.78 5.97 -10.16
N GLU A 63 15.11 7.05 -9.77
CA GLU A 63 14.77 7.33 -8.38
C GLU A 63 13.93 6.21 -7.77
N ALA A 64 12.92 5.74 -8.50
CA ALA A 64 12.07 4.59 -8.14
C ALA A 64 12.79 3.23 -8.12
N GLY A 65 14.10 3.21 -8.39
CA GLY A 65 14.96 2.04 -8.24
C GLY A 65 15.07 1.19 -9.50
N PHE A 66 14.70 1.74 -10.66
CA PHE A 66 14.74 1.03 -11.93
C PHE A 66 16.04 1.23 -12.71
N ILE A 67 16.39 0.22 -13.49
CA ILE A 67 17.37 0.30 -14.58
C ILE A 67 16.68 -0.06 -15.90
N TYR A 68 17.09 0.58 -16.99
CA TYR A 68 16.58 0.29 -18.31
C TYR A 68 17.24 -0.97 -18.89
N LYS A 69 16.44 -1.81 -19.57
CA LYS A 69 16.92 -3.02 -20.24
C LYS A 69 17.38 -2.79 -21.68
N ASN A 70 17.29 -1.55 -22.19
CA ASN A 70 17.63 -1.20 -23.57
C ASN A 70 16.76 -1.92 -24.62
N ILE A 71 15.52 -2.28 -24.25
CA ILE A 71 14.55 -2.94 -25.12
C ILE A 71 13.19 -2.31 -24.84
N SER A 72 12.59 -1.70 -25.87
CA SER A 72 11.29 -1.02 -25.80
C SER A 72 11.28 0.00 -24.65
N ASP A 73 10.31 -0.05 -23.75
CA ASP A 73 10.21 0.76 -22.54
C ASP A 73 10.43 -0.09 -21.27
N SER A 74 11.09 -1.23 -21.41
CA SER A 74 11.19 -2.19 -20.33
C SER A 74 12.25 -1.82 -19.31
N VAL A 75 11.84 -1.69 -18.06
CA VAL A 75 12.72 -1.43 -16.92
C VAL A 75 12.72 -2.60 -15.93
N LYS A 76 13.70 -2.62 -15.02
CA LYS A 76 13.81 -3.64 -13.97
C LYS A 76 14.29 -3.06 -12.65
N CYS A 77 13.64 -3.43 -11.54
CA CYS A 77 14.06 -3.00 -10.22
C CYS A 77 15.40 -3.64 -9.81
N ILE A 78 16.29 -2.85 -9.19
CA ILE A 78 17.58 -3.31 -8.68
C ILE A 78 17.46 -4.21 -7.43
N SER A 79 16.38 -4.07 -6.67
CA SER A 79 16.13 -4.82 -5.43
C SER A 79 15.26 -6.05 -5.71
N CYS A 80 13.95 -5.87 -5.90
CA CYS A 80 12.98 -6.96 -6.03
C CYS A 80 12.96 -7.66 -7.40
N LYS A 81 13.67 -7.10 -8.39
CA LYS A 81 13.77 -7.64 -9.77
C LYS A 81 12.48 -7.63 -10.59
N ALA A 82 11.41 -6.99 -10.09
CA ALA A 82 10.20 -6.71 -10.86
C ALA A 82 10.55 -6.02 -12.18
N LYS A 83 9.83 -6.36 -13.24
CA LYS A 83 9.99 -5.80 -14.58
C LYS A 83 8.69 -5.08 -14.95
N LEU A 84 8.82 -3.85 -15.43
CA LEU A 84 7.71 -3.03 -15.89
C LEU A 84 7.98 -2.63 -17.35
N SER A 85 6.92 -2.43 -18.11
CA SER A 85 6.88 -2.03 -19.52
C SER A 85 5.45 -1.56 -19.84
N GLU A 86 5.21 -1.10 -21.06
CA GLU A 86 3.92 -0.57 -21.51
C GLU A 86 3.48 0.69 -20.73
N TRP A 87 4.42 1.58 -20.46
CA TRP A 87 4.23 2.80 -19.67
C TRP A 87 3.21 3.75 -20.32
N GLN A 88 2.23 4.17 -19.53
CA GLN A 88 1.23 5.17 -19.91
C GLN A 88 1.66 6.58 -19.48
N PRO A 89 1.20 7.65 -20.17
CA PRO A 89 1.54 9.04 -19.84
C PRO A 89 1.28 9.46 -18.38
N GLU A 90 0.30 8.85 -17.72
CA GLU A 90 -0.14 9.10 -16.35
C GLU A 90 0.54 8.23 -15.28
N ASP A 91 1.33 7.24 -15.68
CA ASP A 91 1.96 6.31 -14.74
C ASP A 91 3.03 6.99 -13.89
N ASP A 92 2.91 6.88 -12.56
CA ASP A 92 3.96 7.26 -11.62
C ASP A 92 4.90 6.06 -11.36
N PRO A 93 6.23 6.21 -11.55
CA PRO A 93 7.18 5.12 -11.35
C PRO A 93 7.15 4.48 -9.95
N TRP A 94 6.91 5.24 -8.89
CA TRP A 94 6.85 4.69 -7.53
C TRP A 94 5.56 3.93 -7.29
N GLU A 95 4.43 4.46 -7.73
CA GLU A 95 3.14 3.79 -7.65
C GLU A 95 3.19 2.50 -8.47
N GLU A 96 3.61 2.52 -9.74
CA GLU A 96 3.68 1.30 -10.56
C GLU A 96 4.62 0.24 -9.96
N HIS A 97 5.73 0.67 -9.35
CA HIS A 97 6.61 -0.25 -8.62
C HIS A 97 5.89 -0.91 -7.44
N ALA A 98 5.20 -0.12 -6.62
CA ALA A 98 4.47 -0.62 -5.45
C ALA A 98 3.26 -1.47 -5.85
N LYS A 99 2.54 -1.13 -6.92
CA LYS A 99 1.46 -1.94 -7.49
C LYS A 99 1.99 -3.30 -7.95
N THR A 100 3.11 -3.30 -8.67
CA THR A 100 3.72 -4.53 -9.19
C THR A 100 4.28 -5.42 -8.08
N ASN A 101 4.89 -4.83 -7.05
CA ASN A 101 5.39 -5.57 -5.90
C ASN A 101 5.42 -4.72 -4.62
N SER A 102 4.32 -4.78 -3.87
CA SER A 102 4.13 -4.07 -2.60
C SER A 102 5.06 -4.51 -1.47
N SER A 103 5.73 -5.65 -1.62
CA SER A 103 6.71 -6.17 -0.65
C SER A 103 8.16 -5.78 -0.95
N CYS A 104 8.40 -4.97 -1.99
CA CYS A 104 9.74 -4.55 -2.37
C CYS A 104 10.42 -3.76 -1.24
N GLU A 105 11.52 -4.30 -0.70
CA GLU A 105 12.30 -3.65 0.38
C GLU A 105 12.78 -2.23 0.01
N TYR A 106 13.08 -1.99 -1.28
CA TYR A 106 13.46 -0.66 -1.75
C TYR A 106 12.28 0.33 -1.65
N VAL A 107 11.07 -0.08 -2.06
CA VAL A 107 9.87 0.76 -1.98
C VAL A 107 9.49 1.01 -0.52
N LEU A 108 9.43 -0.05 0.29
CA LEU A 108 9.14 0.04 1.72
C LEU A 108 10.08 1.01 2.44
N HIS A 109 11.36 1.02 2.09
CA HIS A 109 12.32 1.90 2.72
C HIS A 109 12.22 3.35 2.22
N CYS A 110 12.12 3.55 0.91
CA CYS A 110 12.11 4.89 0.32
C CYS A 110 10.78 5.63 0.54
N LYS A 111 9.66 4.91 0.55
CA LYS A 111 8.31 5.49 0.60
C LYS A 111 7.53 5.14 1.87
N GLY A 112 7.95 4.10 2.61
CA GLY A 112 7.27 3.65 3.83
C GLY A 112 6.06 2.75 3.56
N GLU A 113 5.59 2.07 4.60
CA GLU A 113 4.40 1.21 4.52
C GLU A 113 3.10 1.99 4.25
N ASN A 114 3.01 3.24 4.74
CA ASN A 114 1.80 4.05 4.59
C ASN A 114 1.52 4.34 3.12
N PHE A 115 2.56 4.63 2.34
CA PHE A 115 2.44 4.79 0.89
C PHE A 115 1.81 3.56 0.22
N ILE A 116 2.26 2.35 0.57
CA ILE A 116 1.70 1.10 0.02
C ILE A 116 0.25 0.89 0.48
N LYS A 117 -0.07 1.18 1.75
CA LYS A 117 -1.43 1.05 2.29
C LYS A 117 -2.40 1.99 1.59
N GLU A 118 -2.00 3.25 1.41
CA GLU A 118 -2.79 4.26 0.68
C GLU A 118 -3.01 3.85 -0.78
N LEU A 119 -1.98 3.36 -1.45
CA LEU A 119 -2.08 2.90 -2.84
C LEU A 119 -3.03 1.71 -2.98
N ASN A 120 -2.92 0.71 -2.10
CA ASN A 120 -3.85 -0.42 -2.08
C ASN A 120 -5.28 0.03 -1.84
N GLN A 121 -5.50 1.01 -0.94
CA GLN A 121 -6.82 1.57 -0.71
C GLN A 121 -7.36 2.31 -1.95
N LYS A 122 -6.52 3.10 -2.63
CA LYS A 122 -6.88 3.76 -3.90
C LYS A 122 -7.32 2.73 -4.95
N LEU A 123 -6.58 1.62 -5.09
CA LEU A 123 -6.92 0.56 -6.03
C LEU A 123 -8.25 -0.13 -5.69
N ILE A 124 -8.48 -0.40 -4.39
CA ILE A 124 -9.76 -0.94 -3.91
C ILE A 124 -10.89 0.03 -4.26
N ASN A 125 -10.74 1.32 -3.93
CA ASN A 125 -11.75 2.33 -4.21
C ASN A 125 -11.98 2.54 -5.72
N ALA A 126 -10.96 2.39 -6.56
CA ALA A 126 -11.09 2.48 -8.01
C ALA A 126 -11.75 1.24 -8.65
N SER A 127 -11.63 0.07 -7.99
CA SER A 127 -12.32 -1.16 -8.41
C SER A 127 -13.79 -1.23 -7.96
N VAL A 128 -14.17 -0.36 -7.04
CA VAL A 128 -15.58 -0.12 -6.68
C VAL A 128 -16.05 1.03 -7.56
N GLU A 129 -16.73 0.73 -8.67
CA GLU A 129 -17.56 1.76 -9.31
C GLU A 129 -18.42 2.40 -8.21
N PRO A 130 -18.67 3.72 -8.21
CA PRO A 130 -19.57 4.31 -7.24
C PRO A 130 -20.93 3.65 -7.43
N GLU A 131 -21.22 2.65 -6.60
CA GLU A 131 -22.56 2.23 -6.36
C GLU A 131 -23.21 3.50 -5.80
N GLU A 132 -24.04 4.16 -6.61
CA GLU A 132 -25.11 5.00 -6.08
C GLU A 132 -26.04 4.07 -5.28
N CYS A 133 -25.61 3.67 -4.10
CA CYS A 133 -26.48 3.30 -3.02
C CYS A 133 -26.62 4.55 -2.15
N GLN A 134 -27.46 5.49 -2.60
CA GLN A 134 -28.39 6.03 -1.63
C GLN A 134 -29.24 4.83 -1.18
N PRO A 135 -29.09 4.45 0.09
CA PRO A 135 -30.01 5.01 1.04
C PRO A 135 -29.26 5.92 2.00
N GLU A 136 -29.85 7.08 2.23
CA GLU A 136 -29.57 7.92 3.38
C GLU A 136 -29.28 7.03 4.60
N VAL A 137 -28.12 7.21 5.23
CA VAL A 137 -27.91 6.67 6.58
C VAL A 137 -28.85 7.46 7.48
N ASN A 138 -30.10 7.03 7.52
CA ASN A 138 -31.04 7.52 8.50
C ASN A 138 -30.46 7.07 9.84
N LEU A 139 -29.94 8.02 10.62
CA LEU A 139 -29.49 7.81 12.00
C LEU A 139 -30.65 7.33 12.92
N ASN A 140 -31.85 7.15 12.37
CA ASN A 140 -33.00 6.46 12.96
C ASN A 140 -33.25 5.03 12.42
N ALA A 141 -32.30 4.41 11.71
CA ALA A 141 -32.38 2.99 11.35
C ALA A 141 -32.08 2.09 12.57
N PRO A 142 -32.97 1.17 12.98
CA PRO A 142 -32.79 0.41 14.21
C PRO A 142 -31.62 -0.58 14.09
N VAL A 143 -30.70 -0.50 15.05
CA VAL A 143 -29.65 -1.51 15.28
C VAL A 143 -30.33 -2.88 15.41
N GLY A 144 -29.99 -3.84 14.53
CA GLY A 144 -30.41 -5.24 14.68
C GLY A 144 -31.16 -5.87 13.51
N VAL A 145 -30.60 -5.89 12.30
CA VAL A 145 -31.08 -6.73 11.18
C VAL A 145 -30.18 -7.95 10.96
N CYS A 146 -30.75 -9.06 10.50
CA CYS A 146 -30.09 -10.34 10.27
C CYS A 146 -29.04 -10.22 9.17
N LYS A 147 -27.78 -10.56 9.46
CA LYS A 147 -26.69 -10.49 8.48
C LYS A 147 -26.66 -11.62 7.46
N VAL A 148 -27.62 -12.54 7.53
CA VAL A 148 -27.73 -13.67 6.60
C VAL A 148 -28.82 -13.45 5.56
N CYS A 149 -30.02 -13.04 5.98
CA CYS A 149 -31.12 -12.78 5.04
C CYS A 149 -31.36 -11.30 4.75
N CYS A 150 -30.85 -10.38 5.59
CA CYS A 150 -31.11 -8.93 5.51
C CYS A 150 -32.60 -8.52 5.52
N GLN A 151 -33.52 -9.47 5.76
CA GLN A 151 -34.97 -9.27 5.72
C GLN A 151 -35.56 -9.12 7.12
N ASP A 152 -35.10 -9.96 8.06
CA ASP A 152 -35.62 -10.02 9.42
C ASP A 152 -34.70 -9.33 10.43
N VAL A 153 -35.23 -8.98 11.60
CA VAL A 153 -34.42 -8.49 12.73
C VAL A 153 -33.51 -9.58 13.32
N SER A 154 -32.31 -9.18 13.73
CA SER A 154 -31.38 -10.00 14.50
C SER A 154 -31.93 -10.18 15.91
N ASN A 155 -32.52 -11.36 16.17
CA ASN A 155 -33.16 -11.69 17.44
C ASN A 155 -32.63 -13.00 18.05
N VAL A 156 -31.48 -13.48 17.59
CA VAL A 156 -30.83 -14.67 18.15
C VAL A 156 -29.43 -14.36 18.64
N MET A 157 -29.23 -14.57 19.94
CA MET A 157 -27.94 -14.56 20.61
C MET A 157 -27.26 -15.92 20.49
N PHE A 158 -25.98 -15.91 20.13
CA PHE A 158 -25.15 -17.12 20.12
C PHE A 158 -24.44 -17.31 21.47
N VAL A 159 -24.63 -18.45 22.10
CA VAL A 159 -23.99 -18.80 23.39
C VAL A 159 -22.79 -19.71 23.11
N PRO A 160 -21.62 -19.48 23.76
CA PRO A 160 -21.36 -18.55 24.86
C PRO A 160 -20.98 -17.11 24.47
N CYS A 161 -20.81 -16.79 23.19
CA CYS A 161 -20.17 -15.53 22.78
C CYS A 161 -21.04 -14.26 22.91
N GLY A 162 -22.34 -14.38 23.17
CA GLY A 162 -23.26 -13.25 23.39
C GLY A 162 -23.63 -12.42 22.15
N HIS A 163 -23.13 -12.77 20.96
CA HIS A 163 -23.37 -11.96 19.75
C HIS A 163 -24.79 -12.19 19.18
N VAL A 164 -25.52 -11.10 18.92
CA VAL A 164 -26.88 -11.10 18.33
C VAL A 164 -26.82 -10.63 16.89
N VAL A 165 -26.81 -11.57 15.94
CA VAL A 165 -26.34 -11.27 14.56
C VAL A 165 -27.21 -11.85 13.45
N THR A 166 -28.16 -12.72 13.81
CA THR A 166 -29.07 -13.36 12.87
C THR A 166 -30.50 -13.40 13.39
N CYS A 167 -31.47 -13.53 12.49
CA CYS A 167 -32.85 -13.86 12.82
C CYS A 167 -33.01 -15.35 13.17
N SER A 168 -34.16 -15.68 13.73
CA SER A 168 -34.54 -17.06 14.12
C SER A 168 -34.47 -18.04 12.95
N ASN A 169 -34.86 -17.63 11.74
CA ASN A 169 -34.87 -18.50 10.56
C ASN A 169 -33.46 -18.85 10.06
N CYS A 170 -32.52 -17.90 10.14
CA CYS A 170 -31.14 -18.09 9.69
C CYS A 170 -30.25 -18.78 10.73
N ALA A 171 -30.54 -18.58 12.02
CA ALA A 171 -29.74 -19.08 13.13
C ALA A 171 -29.47 -20.60 13.08
N HIS A 172 -30.50 -21.39 12.76
CA HIS A 172 -30.45 -22.86 12.84
C HIS A 172 -29.39 -23.51 11.93
N LYS A 173 -28.97 -22.84 10.85
CA LYS A 173 -27.97 -23.38 9.90
C LYS A 173 -26.52 -23.07 10.30
N ILE A 174 -26.31 -22.34 11.40
CA ILE A 174 -25.02 -21.75 11.75
C ILE A 174 -24.45 -22.47 12.98
N LYS A 175 -23.24 -23.02 12.84
CA LYS A 175 -22.52 -23.75 13.91
C LYS A 175 -21.41 -22.94 14.58
N LYS A 176 -21.01 -21.82 13.98
CA LYS A 176 -19.96 -20.91 14.47
C LYS A 176 -20.40 -19.45 14.28
N CYS A 177 -20.12 -18.59 15.26
CA CYS A 177 -20.46 -17.18 15.19
C CYS A 177 -19.65 -16.47 14.10
N PHE A 178 -20.29 -15.71 13.21
CA PHE A 178 -19.59 -14.96 12.15
C PHE A 178 -18.74 -13.80 12.66
N TYR A 179 -18.99 -13.32 13.88
CA TYR A 179 -18.28 -12.17 14.45
C TYR A 179 -17.02 -12.58 15.20
N CYS A 180 -17.09 -13.67 15.99
CA CYS A 180 -15.99 -14.07 16.86
C CYS A 180 -15.50 -15.50 16.61
N SER A 181 -16.04 -16.20 15.61
CA SER A 181 -15.70 -17.58 15.24
C SER A 181 -15.87 -18.64 16.33
N HIS A 182 -16.44 -18.28 17.48
CA HIS A 182 -16.75 -19.22 18.55
C HIS A 182 -17.79 -20.24 18.09
N ARG A 183 -17.62 -21.50 18.53
CA ARG A 183 -18.63 -22.53 18.35
C ARG A 183 -19.90 -22.12 19.08
N ILE A 184 -21.05 -22.35 18.43
CA ILE A 184 -22.36 -22.04 19.00
C ILE A 184 -22.88 -23.30 19.67
N ASP A 185 -23.04 -23.24 20.99
CA ASP A 185 -23.59 -24.33 21.80
C ASP A 185 -25.11 -24.20 21.90
N LYS A 186 -25.62 -22.96 21.93
CA LYS A 186 -27.05 -22.67 21.99
C LYS A 186 -27.39 -21.41 21.20
N HIS A 187 -28.48 -21.49 20.44
CA HIS A 187 -29.15 -20.35 19.81
C HIS A 187 -30.24 -19.86 20.76
N GLN A 188 -30.04 -18.71 21.40
CA GLN A 188 -30.99 -18.14 22.36
C GLN A 188 -31.72 -16.98 21.70
N LYS A 189 -33.04 -17.13 21.49
CA LYS A 189 -33.86 -16.02 21.02
C LYS A 189 -33.92 -14.95 22.11
N VAL A 190 -33.66 -13.70 21.73
CA VAL A 190 -33.75 -12.51 22.56
C VAL A 190 -34.85 -11.62 22.02
N TYR A 191 -35.63 -11.05 22.94
CA TYR A 191 -36.65 -10.07 22.62
C TYR A 191 -36.02 -8.71 22.93
N LEU A 192 -35.60 -8.02 21.86
CA LEU A 192 -35.08 -6.65 21.92
C LEU A 192 -36.24 -5.67 21.73
#